data_AF-A0A2V6TNC9-F1
#
_entry.id   AF-A0A2V6TNC9-F1
#
_cell.length_a   1.000
_cell.length_b   1.000
_cell.length_c   1.000
_cell.angle_alpha   90.00
_cell.angle_beta   90.00
_cell.angle_gamma   90.00
#
_symmetry.space_group_name_H-M   'P 1'
#
loop_
_entity.id
_entity.type
_entity.pdbx_description
1 polymer ?
#
loop_
_entity_poly.entity_id
_entity_poly.type
_entity_poly.pdbx_seq_one_letter_code
_entity_poly.pdbx_strand_id
1 'polypeptide(L)'
;MRQRGFGFIEIIIVVAIVAAAGFLLMQYFSSTAKTVEKLQQDRPLARTRLVADQATLTSVQSLVTAYRTEKGQNPPDKAAVLGLLVSPPKFQCPGNDFDYESATGALSLTITDDARC
;
A
#
# COMPACT_ATOMS: atom_id res chain seq x y z
N MET A 1 -24.75 -43.05 -41.77
CA MET A 1 -23.99 -42.08 -40.93
C MET A 1 -22.52 -42.24 -41.29
N ARG A 2 -21.88 -41.23 -41.87
CA ARG A 2 -20.55 -41.36 -42.50
C ARG A 2 -19.51 -40.70 -41.60
N GLN A 3 -19.02 -41.42 -40.60
CA GLN A 3 -17.85 -41.01 -39.81
C GLN A 3 -16.62 -41.11 -40.71
N ARG A 4 -16.22 -39.97 -41.30
CA ARG A 4 -14.89 -39.81 -41.87
C ARG A 4 -13.96 -39.52 -40.70
N GLY A 5 -13.12 -40.49 -40.34
CA GLY A 5 -12.11 -40.32 -39.31
C GLY A 5 -11.15 -39.20 -39.70
N PHE A 6 -10.82 -38.35 -38.72
CA PHE A 6 -9.86 -37.26 -38.84
C PHE A 6 -8.53 -37.80 -39.39
N GLY A 7 -8.08 -37.27 -40.54
CA GLY A 7 -6.79 -37.64 -41.12
C GLY A 7 -5.63 -37.05 -40.31
N PHE A 8 -4.46 -37.69 -40.33
CA PHE A 8 -3.26 -37.24 -39.60
C PHE A 8 -2.88 -35.78 -39.94
N ILE A 9 -3.08 -35.38 -41.20
CA ILE A 9 -2.85 -34.02 -41.69
C ILE A 9 -3.79 -33.02 -41.01
N GLU A 10 -5.06 -33.38 -40.81
CA GLU A 10 -6.06 -32.52 -40.20
C GLU A 10 -5.75 -32.28 -38.72
N ILE A 11 -5.26 -33.30 -38.01
CA ILE A 11 -4.79 -33.19 -36.62
C ILE A 11 -3.61 -32.22 -36.52
N ILE A 12 -2.61 -32.35 -37.41
CA ILE A 12 -1.44 -31.47 -37.41
C ILE A 12 -1.85 -30.01 -37.65
N ILE A 13 -2.78 -29.76 -38.56
CA ILE A 13 -3.28 -28.40 -38.84
C ILE A 13 -4.00 -27.82 -37.62
N VAL A 14 -4.88 -28.60 -36.97
CA VAL A 14 -5.57 -28.15 -35.76
C VAL A 14 -4.58 -27.83 -34.64
N VAL A 15 -3.57 -28.68 -34.43
CA VAL A 15 -2.53 -28.45 -33.41
C VAL A 15 -1.75 -27.17 -33.70
N ALA A 16 -1.39 -26.91 -34.97
CA ALA A 16 -0.67 -25.70 -35.36
C ALA A 16 -1.49 -24.42 -35.09
N ILE A 17 -2.80 -24.46 -35.38
CA ILE A 17 -3.70 -23.32 -35.10
C ILE A 17 -3.85 -23.09 -33.60
N VAL A 18 -4.03 -24.16 -32.82
CA VAL A 18 -4.15 -24.07 -31.36
C VAL A 18 -2.85 -23.52 -30.74
N ALA A 19 -1.69 -23.95 -31.23
CA ALA A 19 -0.40 -23.45 -30.76
C ALA A 19 -0.20 -21.97 -31.10
N ALA A 20 -0.55 -21.55 -32.32
CA ALA A 20 -0.47 -20.15 -32.74
C ALA A 20 -1.42 -19.25 -31.93
N ALA A 21 -2.66 -19.70 -31.70
CA ALA A 21 -3.62 -18.99 -30.86
C ALA A 21 -3.14 -18.90 -29.40
N GLY A 22 -2.62 -20.00 -28.84
CA GLY A 22 -2.06 -20.02 -27.48
C GLY A 22 -0.86 -19.08 -27.31
N PHE A 23 0.04 -19.05 -28.31
CA PHE A 23 1.20 -18.16 -28.31
C PHE A 23 0.81 -16.68 -28.35
N LEU A 24 -0.13 -16.30 -29.22
CA LEU A 24 -0.62 -14.92 -29.34
C LEU A 24 -1.35 -14.46 -28.07
N LEU A 25 -2.13 -15.34 -27.45
CA LEU A 25 -2.79 -15.05 -26.17
C LEU A 25 -1.78 -14.85 -25.05
N MET A 26 -0.77 -15.72 -24.90
CA MET A 26 0.28 -15.53 -23.89
C MET A 26 1.04 -14.21 -24.07
N GLN A 27 1.33 -13.81 -25.30
CA GLN A 27 2.01 -12.55 -25.57
C GLN A 27 1.18 -11.34 -25.10
N TYR A 28 -0.13 -11.35 -25.36
CA TYR A 28 -1.04 -10.29 -24.90
C TYR A 28 -1.11 -10.24 -23.35
N PHE A 29 -1.26 -11.38 -22.69
CA PHE A 29 -1.31 -11.42 -21.22
C PHE A 29 0.01 -11.05 -20.55
N SER A 30 1.15 -11.41 -21.15
CA SER A 30 2.48 -11.06 -20.61
C SER A 30 2.77 -9.56 -20.63
N SER A 31 2.15 -8.80 -21.55
CA SER A 31 2.28 -7.35 -21.64
C SER A 31 1.53 -6.63 -20.50
N THR A 32 0.35 -7.14 -20.15
CA THR A 32 -0.47 -6.60 -19.06
C THR A 32 0.08 -6.95 -17.68
N ALA A 33 0.60 -8.17 -17.50
CA ALA A 33 1.21 -8.60 -16.24
C ALA A 33 2.41 -7.74 -15.83
N LYS A 34 3.32 -7.44 -16.77
CA LYS A 34 4.50 -6.60 -16.50
C LYS A 34 4.17 -5.16 -16.11
N THR A 35 3.00 -4.65 -16.51
CA THR A 35 2.56 -3.29 -16.20
C THR A 35 1.95 -3.19 -14.81
N VAL A 36 1.22 -4.22 -14.37
CA VAL A 36 0.66 -4.28 -12.99
C VAL A 36 1.76 -4.53 -11.97
N GLU A 37 2.70 -5.44 -12.25
CA GLU A 37 3.86 -5.67 -11.36
C GLU A 37 4.67 -4.40 -11.14
N LYS A 38 5.03 -3.67 -12.21
CA LYS A 38 5.81 -2.41 -12.08
C LYS A 38 5.06 -1.26 -11.40
N LEU A 39 3.73 -1.22 -11.46
CA LEU A 39 2.92 -0.23 -10.75
C LEU A 39 2.76 -0.57 -9.26
N GLN A 40 2.76 -1.86 -8.92
CA GLN A 40 2.79 -2.32 -7.53
C GLN A 40 4.18 -2.20 -6.89
N GLN A 41 5.26 -2.16 -7.69
CA GLN A 41 6.57 -2.51 -7.16
C GLN A 41 7.20 -1.51 -6.18
N ASP A 42 7.19 -0.18 -6.38
CA ASP A 42 8.08 0.65 -5.51
C ASP A 42 7.68 2.08 -5.14
N ARG A 43 6.90 2.84 -5.93
CA ARG A 43 6.79 4.31 -5.71
C ARG A 43 5.42 4.86 -5.33
N PRO A 44 4.29 4.45 -5.94
CA PRO A 44 2.99 5.01 -5.54
C PRO A 44 2.59 4.55 -4.12
N LEU A 45 3.00 3.34 -3.71
CA LEU A 45 2.69 2.81 -2.38
C LEU A 45 3.39 3.57 -1.26
N ALA A 46 4.68 3.90 -1.42
CA ALA A 46 5.46 4.65 -0.42
C ALA A 46 4.83 6.00 -0.09
N ARG A 47 4.46 6.77 -1.13
CA ARG A 47 3.76 8.04 -0.96
C ARG A 47 2.38 7.86 -0.32
N THR A 48 1.62 6.84 -0.71
CA THR A 48 0.31 6.56 -0.08
C THR A 48 0.45 6.18 1.40
N ARG A 49 1.47 5.41 1.76
CA ARG A 49 1.79 5.08 3.17
C ARG A 49 2.13 6.33 3.96
N LEU A 50 2.98 7.21 3.42
CA LEU A 50 3.35 8.45 4.11
C LEU A 50 2.13 9.36 4.33
N VAL A 51 1.23 9.46 3.35
CA VAL A 51 -0.03 10.22 3.50
C VAL A 51 -0.93 9.60 4.57
N ALA A 52 -1.00 8.26 4.63
CA ALA A 52 -1.74 7.58 5.69
C ALA A 52 -1.15 7.82 7.09
N ASP A 53 0.18 7.91 7.19
CA ASP A 53 0.88 8.22 8.43
C ASP A 53 0.63 9.66 8.88
N GLN A 54 0.60 10.61 7.94
CA GLN A 54 0.22 12.00 8.22
C GLN A 54 -1.22 12.12 8.72
N ALA A 55 -2.15 11.34 8.14
CA ALA A 55 -3.54 11.29 8.59
C ALA A 55 -3.66 10.70 10.01
N THR A 56 -2.86 9.67 10.31
CA THR A 56 -2.77 9.09 11.65
C THR A 56 -2.22 10.12 12.65
N LEU A 57 -1.14 10.83 12.31
CA LEU A 57 -0.57 11.87 13.16
C LEU A 57 -1.54 13.03 13.41
N THR A 58 -2.30 13.44 12.40
CA THR A 58 -3.35 14.46 12.55
C THR A 58 -4.43 14.02 13.54
N SER A 59 -4.75 12.72 13.55
CA SER A 59 -5.70 12.14 14.50
C SER A 59 -5.13 12.11 15.93
N VAL A 60 -3.83 11.88 16.11
CA VAL A 60 -3.18 12.03 17.42
C VAL A 60 -3.15 13.50 17.86
N GLN A 61 -2.92 14.43 16.92
CA GLN A 61 -2.92 15.87 17.20
C GLN A 61 -4.28 16.38 17.69
N SER A 62 -5.38 15.84 17.16
CA SER A 62 -6.72 16.19 17.65
C SER A 62 -6.94 15.72 19.09
N LEU A 63 -6.42 14.56 19.48
CA LEU A 63 -6.47 14.07 20.86
C LEU A 63 -5.65 14.95 21.82
N VAL A 64 -4.44 15.35 21.42
CA VAL A 64 -3.62 16.28 22.21
C VAL A 64 -4.33 17.63 22.38
N THR A 65 -4.97 18.11 21.31
CA THR A 65 -5.75 19.36 21.34
C THR A 65 -6.95 19.24 22.26
N ALA A 66 -7.68 18.11 22.22
CA ALA A 66 -8.80 17.85 23.11
C ALA A 66 -8.36 17.80 24.58
N TYR A 67 -7.25 17.11 24.88
CA TYR A 67 -6.66 17.08 26.22
C TYR A 67 -6.29 18.47 26.70
N ARG A 68 -5.67 19.30 25.84
CA ARG A 68 -5.33 20.69 26.18
C ARG A 68 -6.57 21.51 26.51
N THR A 69 -7.64 21.37 25.73
CA THR A 69 -8.90 22.07 25.98
C THR A 69 -9.54 21.63 27.29
N GLU A 70 -9.44 20.35 27.66
CA GLU A 70 -10.02 19.82 28.89
C GLU A 70 -9.20 20.16 30.14
N LYS A 71 -7.87 20.02 30.08
CA LYS A 71 -6.97 20.16 31.23
C LYS A 71 -6.33 21.54 31.34
N GLY A 72 -6.41 22.37 30.30
CA GLY A 72 -5.73 23.66 30.22
C GLY A 72 -4.22 23.56 30.01
N GLN A 73 -3.68 22.36 29.80
CA GLN A 73 -2.24 22.10 29.66
C GLN A 73 -1.97 21.00 28.64
N ASN A 74 -0.75 20.98 28.10
CA ASN A 74 -0.29 19.90 27.24
C ASN A 74 -0.04 18.60 28.03
N PRO A 75 -0.17 17.43 27.37
CA PRO A 75 0.42 16.20 27.89
C PRO A 75 1.91 16.42 28.26
N PRO A 76 2.38 15.91 29.40
CA PRO A 76 3.74 16.18 29.88
C PRO A 76 4.83 15.52 29.02
N ASP A 77 4.52 14.38 28.41
CA ASP A 77 5.46 13.60 27.60
C ASP A 77 4.74 12.73 26.55
N LYS A 78 5.52 12.06 25.70
CA LYS A 78 5.01 11.15 24.66
C LYS A 78 4.24 9.97 25.25
N ALA A 79 4.62 9.48 26.43
CA ALA A 79 3.94 8.35 27.07
C ALA A 79 2.53 8.74 27.52
N ALA A 80 2.34 9.97 28.00
CA ALA A 80 1.03 10.52 28.32
C ALA A 80 0.16 10.63 27.06
N VAL A 81 0.71 11.05 25.92
CA VAL A 81 -0.01 11.06 24.63
C VAL A 81 -0.43 9.65 24.24
N LEU A 82 0.48 8.67 24.33
CA LEU A 82 0.18 7.26 24.07
C LEU A 82 -0.90 6.71 25.00
N GLY A 83 -0.95 7.18 26.26
CA GLY A 83 -2.01 6.83 27.22
C GLY A 83 -3.39 7.40 26.89
N LEU A 84 -3.49 8.41 26.01
CA LEU A 84 -4.78 8.92 25.52
C LEU A 84 -5.39 8.06 24.42
N LEU A 85 -4.58 7.21 23.79
CA LEU A 85 -5.00 6.38 22.66
C LEU A 85 -5.56 5.04 23.16
N VAL A 86 -6.63 4.56 22.52
CA VAL A 86 -7.21 3.23 22.80
C VAL A 86 -6.23 2.10 22.41
N SER A 87 -5.39 2.35 21.42
CA SER A 87 -4.31 1.45 21.00
C SER A 87 -3.15 2.25 20.41
N PRO A 88 -1.92 1.72 20.41
CA PRO A 88 -0.80 2.38 19.75
C PRO A 88 -1.10 2.70 18.28
N PRO A 89 -0.69 3.88 17.78
CA PRO A 89 -0.89 4.25 16.39
C PRO A 89 -0.12 3.30 15.47
N LYS A 90 -0.77 2.86 14.40
CA LYS A 90 -0.19 1.94 13.42
C LYS A 90 0.20 2.71 12.18
N PHE A 91 1.48 3.09 12.12
CA PHE A 91 2.06 3.67 10.92
C PHE A 91 2.28 2.60 9.84
N GLN A 92 2.08 3.00 8.59
CA GLN A 92 2.22 2.19 7.40
C GLN A 92 3.65 2.19 6.88
N CYS A 93 4.41 3.28 7.11
CA CYS A 93 5.84 3.30 6.82
C CYS A 93 6.59 2.39 7.82
N PRO A 94 7.39 1.41 7.35
CA PRO A 94 8.12 0.51 8.23
C PRO A 94 9.07 1.26 9.17
N GLY A 95 8.94 1.02 10.48
CA GLY A 95 9.77 1.66 11.49
C GLY A 95 9.44 3.13 11.75
N ASN A 96 8.35 3.65 11.20
CA ASN A 96 7.90 5.01 11.47
C ASN A 96 7.26 5.11 12.86
N ASP A 97 7.41 6.27 13.47
CA ASP A 97 6.89 6.65 14.77
C ASP A 97 6.62 8.17 14.75
N PHE A 98 6.13 8.72 15.85
CA PHE A 98 5.98 10.15 16.04
C PHE A 98 6.81 10.68 17.20
N ASP A 99 7.34 11.88 17.04
CA ASP A 99 7.94 12.67 18.10
C ASP A 99 6.91 13.64 18.68
N TYR A 100 7.08 13.96 19.96
CA TYR A 100 6.18 14.84 20.70
C TYR A 100 6.95 15.90 21.46
N GLU A 101 6.58 17.16 21.26
CA GLU A 101 7.13 18.30 21.98
C GLU A 101 6.13 18.80 23.03
N SER A 102 6.45 18.66 24.32
CA SER A 102 5.52 18.98 25.42
C SER A 102 5.27 20.49 25.59
N ALA A 103 6.26 21.34 25.27
CA ALA A 103 6.13 22.79 25.38
C ALA A 103 5.05 23.34 24.44
N THR A 104 5.05 22.89 23.19
CA THR A 104 4.15 23.38 22.13
C THR A 104 2.95 22.45 21.91
N GLY A 105 3.05 21.19 22.34
CA GLY A 105 2.12 20.10 22.03
C GLY A 105 2.15 19.68 20.56
N ALA A 106 3.24 19.98 19.85
CA ALA A 106 3.41 19.60 18.45
C ALA A 106 3.77 18.11 18.32
N LEU A 107 3.29 17.51 17.24
CA LEU A 107 3.61 16.15 16.82
C LEU A 107 4.28 16.18 15.45
N SER A 108 5.31 15.35 15.25
CA SER A 108 5.96 15.17 13.96
C SER A 108 6.26 13.71 13.69
N LEU A 109 6.20 13.28 12.43
CA LEU A 109 6.64 11.92 12.08
C LEU A 109 8.16 11.83 12.11
N THR A 110 8.70 10.70 12.56
CA THR A 110 10.14 10.43 12.49
C THR A 110 10.59 10.22 11.04
N ILE A 111 9.76 9.59 10.20
CA ILE A 111 9.95 9.45 8.76
C ILE A 111 8.98 10.38 8.01
N THR A 112 9.54 11.36 7.32
CA THR A 112 8.79 12.39 6.56
C THR A 112 9.05 12.35 5.06
N ASP A 113 9.91 11.44 4.60
CA ASP A 113 10.34 11.33 3.20
C ASP A 113 9.73 10.06 2.60
N ASP A 114 9.10 10.19 1.44
CA ASP A 114 8.50 9.06 0.72
C ASP A 114 9.56 8.08 0.20
N ALA A 115 10.81 8.51 -0.02
CA ALA A 115 11.89 7.60 -0.40
C ALA A 115 12.37 6.70 0.75
N ARG A 116 12.03 7.05 2.01
CA ARG A 116 12.37 6.27 3.21
C ARG A 116 11.18 5.44 3.71
N CYS A 117 10.08 5.44 2.96
CA CYS A 117 8.86 4.67 3.13
C CYS A 117 8.62 3.79 1.88
#